data_AF-A0A9D4G6G7-F1
#
_entry.id   AF-A0A9D4G6G7-F1
#
_cell.length_a   1.000
_cell.length_b   1.000
_cell.length_c   1.000
_cell.angle_alpha   90.00
_cell.angle_beta   90.00
_cell.angle_gamma   90.00
#
_symmetry.space_group_name_H-M   'P 1'
#
loop_
_entity.id
_entity.type
_entity.pdbx_description
1 polymer ?
#
loop_
_entity_poly.entity_id
_entity_poly.type
_entity_poly.pdbx_seq_one_letter_code
_entity_poly.pdbx_strand_id
1 'polypeptide(L)'
;MSKRSKLNWIKIRTKIGEGSLPMMRKKSVISRSKITLLHCGFVPIYPENLAINPRMFIEIFQYHLLVDNDFKIEQSGIKIQTLIPSIRSRQALLTDYFLIRYPNCVDLTYTNIERFICCPFVLEFRKETMKREWVDRPSLQLKGDIKKDFAFYF
;
A
#
# COMPACT_ATOMS: atom_id res chain seq x y z
N MET A 1 -62.16 20.61 -9.69
CA MET A 1 -61.95 20.16 -8.29
C MET A 1 -60.60 19.48 -8.18
N SER A 2 -60.00 19.59 -6.99
CA SER A 2 -58.91 18.77 -6.45
C SER A 2 -57.46 19.26 -6.66
N LYS A 3 -56.99 19.85 -5.56
CA LYS A 3 -55.62 20.21 -5.18
C LYS A 3 -54.78 18.93 -4.97
N ARG A 4 -53.49 18.97 -5.30
CA ARG A 4 -52.37 18.42 -4.48
C ARG A 4 -51.05 18.64 -5.23
N SER A 5 -50.32 19.69 -4.89
CA SER A 5 -49.35 19.77 -3.78
C SER A 5 -47.98 19.28 -4.21
N LYS A 6 -47.08 20.26 -4.37
CA LYS A 6 -45.63 20.14 -4.52
C LYS A 6 -45.10 18.92 -3.75
N LEU A 7 -44.59 17.92 -4.47
CA LEU A 7 -43.90 16.79 -3.87
C LEU A 7 -42.70 17.30 -3.07
N ASN A 8 -42.73 16.98 -1.79
CA ASN A 8 -41.79 17.37 -0.77
C ASN A 8 -40.52 16.52 -0.91
N TRP A 9 -39.46 17.13 -1.44
CA TRP A 9 -38.14 16.54 -1.73
C TRP A 9 -37.46 15.85 -0.55
N ILE A 10 -37.94 16.06 0.67
CA ILE A 10 -37.34 15.53 1.89
C ILE A 10 -37.65 14.03 2.08
N LYS A 11 -38.72 13.48 1.48
CA LYS A 11 -39.14 12.07 1.68
C LYS A 11 -38.48 11.04 0.77
N ILE A 12 -37.83 11.43 -0.34
CA ILE A 12 -37.19 10.49 -1.28
C ILE A 12 -35.86 9.95 -0.72
N ARG A 13 -35.30 10.64 0.28
CA ARG A 13 -33.94 10.38 0.77
C ARG A 13 -33.79 9.15 1.68
N THR A 14 -34.87 8.42 1.99
CA THR A 14 -34.83 7.43 3.07
C THR A 14 -35.21 5.99 2.74
N LYS A 15 -35.67 5.63 1.53
CA LYS A 15 -35.99 4.22 1.26
C LYS A 15 -35.68 3.81 -0.18
N ILE A 16 -34.65 2.96 -0.32
CA ILE A 16 -34.56 1.73 -1.14
C ILE A 16 -33.09 1.58 -1.57
N GLY A 17 -32.41 0.66 -0.88
CA GLY A 17 -30.97 0.40 -0.98
C GLY A 17 -30.55 -0.45 -2.18
N GLU A 18 -29.23 -0.62 -2.25
CA GLU A 18 -28.38 -1.12 -3.33
C GLU A 18 -28.53 -2.61 -3.70
N GLY A 19 -29.67 -3.25 -3.42
CA GLY A 19 -29.75 -4.71 -3.29
C GLY A 19 -30.50 -5.53 -4.35
N SER A 20 -31.07 -4.96 -5.42
CA SER A 20 -32.01 -5.74 -6.28
C SER A 20 -31.71 -5.67 -7.78
N LEU A 21 -30.50 -6.03 -8.20
CA LEU A 21 -30.18 -6.18 -9.63
C LEU A 21 -29.93 -7.66 -9.99
N PRO A 22 -30.72 -8.26 -10.90
CA PRO A 22 -30.24 -9.39 -11.68
C PRO A 22 -29.35 -8.88 -12.82
N MET A 23 -28.11 -9.38 -12.88
CA MET A 23 -27.19 -9.16 -14.00
C MET A 23 -27.59 -10.03 -15.19
N MET A 24 -27.69 -9.47 -16.42
CA MET A 24 -26.93 -10.01 -17.57
C MET A 24 -26.88 -9.12 -18.83
N ARG A 25 -25.78 -9.33 -19.55
CA ARG A 25 -25.18 -8.65 -20.72
C ARG A 25 -26.08 -8.43 -21.95
N LYS A 26 -25.84 -7.32 -22.67
CA LYS A 26 -25.72 -7.30 -24.14
C LYS A 26 -24.63 -6.31 -24.59
N LYS A 27 -23.84 -6.73 -25.58
CA LYS A 27 -22.85 -5.89 -26.28
C LYS A 27 -23.62 -4.91 -27.19
N SER A 28 -23.43 -3.62 -27.02
CA SER A 28 -23.67 -2.62 -28.07
C SER A 28 -22.60 -1.55 -27.99
N VAL A 29 -21.98 -1.30 -29.14
CA VAL A 29 -21.08 -0.20 -29.41
C VAL A 29 -21.89 1.10 -29.36
N ILE A 30 -21.21 2.18 -28.98
CA ILE A 30 -21.64 3.59 -28.87
C ILE A 30 -21.85 4.05 -27.41
N SER A 31 -20.96 4.98 -27.05
CA SER A 31 -20.81 5.71 -25.79
C SER A 31 -22.12 6.29 -25.24
N ARG A 32 -22.20 6.50 -23.90
CA ARG A 32 -22.38 7.85 -23.30
C ARG A 32 -22.64 7.96 -21.78
N SER A 33 -22.22 7.04 -20.91
CA SER A 33 -22.47 7.27 -19.47
C SER A 33 -21.53 6.56 -18.50
N LYS A 34 -20.22 6.79 -18.65
CA LYS A 34 -19.20 6.58 -17.59
C LYS A 34 -18.32 7.82 -17.34
N ILE A 35 -18.77 8.99 -17.78
CA ILE A 35 -18.00 10.25 -17.77
C ILE A 35 -18.39 11.17 -16.59
N THR A 36 -19.52 10.94 -15.92
CA THR A 36 -20.12 11.97 -15.03
C THR A 36 -19.64 11.98 -13.57
N LEU A 37 -18.89 10.99 -13.09
CA LEU A 37 -18.16 11.10 -11.80
C LEU A 37 -16.74 11.67 -11.95
N LEU A 38 -16.25 11.83 -13.19
CA LEU A 38 -15.00 12.51 -13.51
C LEU A 38 -15.20 14.01 -13.83
N HIS A 39 -16.45 14.48 -13.82
CA HIS A 39 -16.82 15.86 -14.21
C HIS A 39 -17.10 16.80 -13.02
N CYS A 40 -17.23 16.29 -11.81
CA CYS A 40 -17.19 17.10 -10.59
C CYS A 40 -15.85 16.79 -9.93
N GLY A 41 -14.85 17.66 -10.14
CA GLY A 41 -13.45 17.43 -9.82
C GLY A 41 -13.23 16.76 -8.46
N PHE A 42 -12.31 15.80 -8.42
CA PHE A 42 -11.84 15.22 -7.18
C PHE A 42 -11.15 16.31 -6.33
N VAL A 43 -11.66 16.56 -5.13
CA VAL A 43 -11.05 17.48 -4.16
C VAL A 43 -10.64 16.67 -2.93
N PRO A 44 -9.38 16.24 -2.81
CA PRO A 44 -8.89 15.62 -1.60
C PRO A 44 -8.76 16.68 -0.50
N ILE A 45 -9.16 16.35 0.72
CA ILE A 45 -9.02 17.21 1.90
C ILE A 45 -8.04 16.56 2.85
N TYR A 46 -6.96 17.28 3.16
CA TYR A 46 -5.87 16.81 4.00
C TYR A 46 -5.82 17.62 5.30
N PRO A 47 -5.31 17.02 6.38
CA PRO A 47 -5.17 17.70 7.66
C PRO A 47 -4.08 18.78 7.62
N GLU A 48 -4.27 19.88 8.37
CA GLU A 48 -3.24 20.92 8.56
C GLU A 48 -2.03 20.43 9.37
N ASN A 49 -2.24 19.46 10.27
CA ASN A 49 -1.16 18.76 10.96
C ASN A 49 -1.56 17.29 11.14
N LEU A 50 -0.69 16.37 10.69
CA LEU A 50 -0.85 14.94 10.87
C LEU A 50 0.17 14.45 11.90
N ALA A 51 -0.21 14.44 13.17
CA ALA A 51 0.66 14.02 14.26
C ALA A 51 0.74 12.48 14.35
N ILE A 52 1.56 11.86 13.49
CA ILE A 52 1.89 10.43 13.61
C ILE A 52 3.04 10.30 14.60
N ASN A 53 2.78 9.67 15.75
CA ASN A 53 3.85 9.31 16.67
C ASN A 53 4.66 8.10 16.10
N PRO A 54 5.93 7.92 16.49
CA PRO A 54 6.78 6.85 15.93
C PRO A 54 6.19 5.44 16.07
N ARG A 55 5.48 5.17 17.17
CA ARG A 55 4.82 3.87 17.39
C ARG A 55 3.70 3.63 16.38
N MET A 56 2.86 4.63 16.17
CA MET A 56 1.75 4.60 15.22
C MET A 56 2.25 4.44 13.79
N PHE A 57 3.39 5.04 13.44
CA PHE A 57 4.02 4.83 12.14
C PHE A 57 4.33 3.35 11.88
N ILE A 58 4.88 2.64 12.87
CA ILE A 58 5.22 1.21 12.76
C ILE A 58 3.97 0.32 12.63
N GLU A 59 2.88 0.71 13.29
CA GLU A 59 1.61 -0.01 13.29
C GLU A 59 0.78 0.24 12.01
N ILE A 60 0.84 1.46 11.45
CA ILE A 60 0.16 1.84 10.21
C ILE A 60 0.90 1.26 9.01
N PHE A 61 2.21 1.49 8.90
CA PHE A 61 3.02 1.03 7.78
C PHE A 61 3.60 -0.34 8.09
N GLN A 62 2.75 -1.36 8.10
CA GLN A 62 3.10 -2.66 8.67
C GLN A 62 4.26 -3.40 8.00
N TYR A 63 4.58 -3.04 6.75
CA TYR A 63 5.63 -3.66 5.96
C TYR A 63 6.78 -2.71 5.61
N HIS A 64 6.91 -1.56 6.26
CA HIS A 64 8.00 -0.63 5.95
C HIS A 64 9.38 -1.13 6.43
N LEU A 65 10.42 -0.61 5.81
CA LEU A 65 11.81 -0.77 6.23
C LEU A 65 12.48 0.60 6.18
N LEU A 66 13.09 1.04 7.28
CA LEU A 66 13.92 2.23 7.33
C LEU A 66 15.39 1.78 7.36
N VAL A 67 16.19 2.23 6.39
CA VAL A 67 17.60 1.84 6.28
C VAL A 67 18.53 3.05 6.23
N ASP A 68 19.74 2.91 6.77
CA ASP A 68 20.78 3.94 6.63
C ASP A 68 21.51 3.83 5.27
N ASN A 69 22.51 4.68 5.06
CA ASN A 69 23.33 4.67 3.84
C ASN A 69 24.18 3.40 3.66
N ASP A 70 24.41 2.65 4.74
CA ASP A 70 25.12 1.37 4.74
C ASP A 70 24.16 0.18 4.63
N PHE A 71 22.86 0.43 4.39
CA PHE A 71 21.80 -0.57 4.38
C PHE A 71 21.57 -1.30 5.70
N LYS A 72 21.96 -0.68 6.82
CA LYS A 72 21.56 -1.15 8.16
C LYS A 72 20.10 -0.80 8.38
N ILE A 73 19.35 -1.76 8.89
CA ILE A 73 17.94 -1.60 9.21
C ILE A 73 17.82 -0.85 10.53
N GLU A 74 17.37 0.40 10.48
CA GLU A 74 17.09 1.22 11.67
C GLU A 74 15.71 0.95 12.24
N GLN A 75 14.72 0.69 11.36
CA GLN A 75 13.34 0.46 11.74
C GLN A 75 12.65 -0.50 10.76
N SER A 76 11.64 -1.24 11.23
CA SER A 76 10.78 -2.06 10.38
C SER A 76 9.35 -2.08 10.87
N GLY A 77 8.40 -2.34 9.97
CA GLY A 77 6.98 -2.46 10.28
C GLY A 77 6.64 -3.67 11.15
N ILE A 78 5.54 -3.58 11.90
CA ILE A 78 5.18 -4.59 12.90
C ILE A 78 4.99 -6.00 12.30
N LYS A 79 4.53 -6.12 11.05
CA LYS A 79 4.36 -7.42 10.39
C LYS A 79 5.70 -8.01 10.00
N ILE A 80 6.65 -7.20 9.53
CA ILE A 80 8.02 -7.66 9.25
C ILE A 80 8.68 -8.16 10.54
N GLN A 81 8.61 -7.39 11.63
CA GLN A 81 9.13 -7.81 12.94
C GLN A 81 8.48 -9.10 13.45
N THR A 82 7.20 -9.31 13.14
CA THR A 82 6.47 -10.52 13.52
C THR A 82 6.93 -11.73 12.69
N LEU A 83 7.26 -11.54 11.42
CA LEU A 83 7.73 -12.60 10.52
C LEU A 83 9.20 -12.94 10.75
N ILE A 84 10.03 -11.94 11.05
CA ILE A 84 11.47 -12.04 11.28
C ILE A 84 11.80 -11.39 12.63
N PRO A 85 11.67 -12.11 13.77
CA PRO A 85 11.91 -11.52 15.09
C PRO A 85 13.32 -10.98 15.31
N SER A 86 14.32 -11.55 14.63
CA SER A 86 15.74 -11.19 14.72
C SER A 86 16.08 -9.86 14.04
N ILE A 87 15.21 -9.34 13.16
CA ILE A 87 15.41 -8.07 12.45
C ILE A 87 15.48 -6.85 13.38
N ARG A 88 15.05 -7.01 14.64
CA ARG A 88 15.08 -5.96 15.68
C ARG A 88 16.47 -5.77 16.30
N SER A 89 17.48 -6.50 15.84
CA SER A 89 18.87 -6.37 16.29
C SER A 89 19.52 -5.09 15.74
N ARG A 90 20.35 -4.41 16.55
CA ARG A 90 21.02 -3.13 16.22
C ARG A 90 22.05 -3.20 15.07
N GLN A 91 22.24 -4.36 14.44
CA GLN A 91 23.27 -4.60 13.42
C GLN A 91 22.71 -5.37 12.21
N ALA A 92 21.39 -5.37 12.04
CA ALA A 92 20.72 -6.06 10.95
C ALA A 92 21.00 -5.35 9.61
N LEU A 93 21.70 -6.00 8.66
CA LEU A 93 21.83 -5.49 7.30
C LEU A 93 20.66 -5.96 6.44
N LEU A 94 20.24 -5.15 5.46
CA LEU A 94 19.14 -5.51 4.55
C LEU A 94 19.40 -6.84 3.84
N THR A 95 20.64 -7.10 3.43
CA THR A 95 21.07 -8.31 2.73
C THR A 95 21.00 -9.59 3.56
N ASP A 96 20.99 -9.47 4.89
CA ASP A 96 20.89 -10.61 5.81
C ASP A 96 19.47 -11.21 5.81
N TYR A 97 18.46 -10.39 5.48
CA TYR A 97 17.05 -10.75 5.56
C TYR A 97 16.34 -10.78 4.20
N PHE A 98 16.87 -10.06 3.21
CA PHE A 98 16.22 -9.88 1.93
C PHE A 98 17.15 -10.12 0.75
N LEU A 99 16.55 -10.62 -0.33
CA LEU A 99 17.13 -10.72 -1.67
C LEU A 99 16.43 -9.71 -2.58
N ILE A 100 17.18 -8.89 -3.31
CA ILE A 100 16.59 -7.99 -4.30
C ILE A 100 16.26 -8.79 -5.56
N ARG A 101 14.98 -8.77 -5.95
CA ARG A 101 14.47 -9.44 -7.16
C ARG A 101 14.18 -8.47 -8.28
N TYR A 102 13.95 -7.20 -7.97
CA TYR A 102 13.77 -6.16 -8.97
C TYR A 102 14.07 -4.79 -8.36
N PRO A 103 14.69 -3.85 -9.11
CA PRO A 103 15.39 -4.08 -10.38
C PRO A 103 16.53 -5.10 -10.23
N ASN A 104 16.88 -5.80 -11.31
CA ASN A 104 18.02 -6.74 -11.33
C ASN A 104 19.35 -5.96 -11.33
N CYS A 105 19.59 -5.14 -10.29
CA CYS A 105 20.87 -4.51 -10.08
C CYS A 105 21.91 -5.55 -9.64
N VAL A 106 23.17 -5.36 -10.05
CA VAL A 106 24.28 -6.28 -9.72
C VAL A 106 24.57 -6.29 -8.22
N ASP A 107 24.49 -5.11 -7.59
CA ASP A 107 24.74 -4.92 -6.16
C ASP A 107 23.77 -3.92 -5.52
N LEU A 108 23.47 -4.14 -4.23
CA LEU A 108 22.77 -3.18 -3.39
C LEU A 108 23.75 -2.08 -2.95
N THR A 109 23.84 -1.03 -3.75
CA THR A 109 24.64 0.17 -3.43
C THR A 109 23.76 1.41 -3.47
N TYR A 110 24.13 2.42 -2.69
CA TYR A 110 23.44 3.72 -2.68
C TYR A 110 23.31 4.28 -4.11
N THR A 111 24.41 4.25 -4.87
CA THR A 111 24.45 4.72 -6.27
C THR A 111 23.48 3.95 -7.17
N ASN A 112 23.33 2.64 -7.00
CA ASN A 112 22.38 1.86 -7.78
C ASN A 112 20.94 2.20 -7.40
N ILE A 113 20.63 2.37 -6.11
CA ILE A 113 19.28 2.77 -5.69
C ILE A 113 18.92 4.14 -6.25
N GLU A 114 19.83 5.13 -6.20
CA GLU A 114 19.55 6.45 -6.74
C GLU A 114 19.21 6.40 -8.24
N ARG A 115 19.90 5.55 -9.01
CA ARG A 115 19.61 5.35 -10.44
C ARG A 115 18.22 4.75 -10.67
N PHE A 116 17.74 3.91 -9.76
CA PHE A 116 16.47 3.21 -9.86
C PHE A 116 15.40 3.75 -8.91
N ILE A 117 15.56 4.96 -8.35
CA ILE A 117 14.66 5.50 -7.31
C ILE A 117 13.21 5.64 -7.79
N CYS A 118 13.03 5.83 -9.11
CA CYS A 118 11.72 5.93 -9.74
C CYS A 118 11.12 4.56 -10.12
N CYS A 119 11.88 3.47 -9.98
CA CYS A 119 11.43 2.12 -10.25
C CYS A 119 10.86 1.50 -8.96
N PRO A 120 9.82 0.66 -9.06
CA PRO A 120 9.42 -0.15 -7.92
C PRO A 120 10.54 -1.13 -7.59
N PHE A 121 10.68 -1.47 -6.31
CA PHE A 121 11.59 -2.49 -5.83
C PHE A 121 10.80 -3.72 -5.40
N VAL A 122 11.39 -4.90 -5.62
CA VAL A 122 10.89 -6.17 -5.10
C VAL A 122 11.97 -6.81 -4.26
N LEU A 123 11.70 -6.94 -2.96
CA LEU A 123 12.54 -7.66 -2.01
C LEU A 123 11.89 -9.01 -1.70
N GLU A 124 12.66 -10.09 -1.72
CA GLU A 124 12.22 -11.41 -1.31
C GLU A 124 12.78 -11.75 0.06
N PHE A 125 11.94 -12.27 0.95
CA PHE A 125 12.35 -12.68 2.28
C PHE A 125 13.21 -13.94 2.22
N ARG A 126 14.33 -13.91 2.95
CA ARG A 126 15.17 -15.08 3.22
C ARG A 126 14.48 -16.00 4.22
N LYS A 127 14.01 -17.15 3.76
CA LYS A 127 13.22 -18.09 4.59
C LYS A 127 13.96 -18.56 5.83
N GLU A 128 15.28 -18.67 5.75
CA GLU A 128 16.18 -19.04 6.84
C GLU A 128 16.11 -18.06 8.03
N THR A 129 15.72 -16.81 7.80
CA THR A 129 15.57 -15.79 8.84
C THR A 129 14.15 -15.67 9.38
N MET A 130 13.17 -16.26 8.68
CA MET A 130 11.76 -16.20 9.07
C MET A 130 11.46 -17.19 10.19
N LYS A 131 10.33 -16.99 10.87
CA LYS A 131 9.83 -17.98 11.84
C LYS A 131 9.59 -19.35 11.19
N ARG A 132 9.70 -20.41 12.00
CA ARG A 132 9.65 -21.81 11.54
C ARG A 132 8.39 -22.16 10.74
N GLU A 133 7.26 -21.50 11.01
CA GLU A 133 5.99 -21.76 10.31
C GLU A 133 6.00 -21.34 8.83
N TRP A 134 7.04 -20.61 8.39
CA TRP A 134 7.22 -20.15 7.02
C TRP A 134 8.20 -20.99 6.19
N VAL A 135 8.85 -22.00 6.78
CA VAL A 135 9.81 -22.85 6.06
C VAL A 135 9.15 -23.58 4.89
N ASP A 136 7.96 -24.13 5.12
CA ASP A 136 7.20 -24.91 4.11
C ASP A 136 6.32 -24.05 3.20
N ARG A 137 6.31 -22.73 3.39
CA ARG A 137 5.50 -21.78 2.60
C ARG A 137 6.27 -21.27 1.39
N PRO A 138 5.59 -20.79 0.33
CA PRO A 138 6.25 -20.08 -0.76
C PRO A 138 7.00 -18.85 -0.23
N SER A 139 8.07 -18.44 -0.94
CA SER A 139 8.85 -17.25 -0.59
C SER A 139 7.95 -16.01 -0.62
N LEU A 140 8.00 -15.23 0.47
CA LEU A 140 7.27 -13.97 0.54
C LEU A 140 8.06 -12.89 -0.20
N GLN A 141 7.34 -12.01 -0.91
CA GLN A 141 7.92 -10.87 -1.59
C GLN A 141 7.25 -9.58 -1.13
N LEU A 142 8.05 -8.54 -1.12
CA LEU A 142 7.74 -7.21 -0.66
C LEU A 142 7.97 -6.26 -1.83
N LYS A 143 6.88 -5.71 -2.41
CA LYS A 143 6.92 -4.84 -3.59
C LYS A 143 6.50 -3.42 -3.24
N GLY A 144 7.38 -2.45 -3.42
CA GLY A 144 7.12 -1.07 -3.01
C GLY A 144 8.10 -0.08 -3.61
N ASP A 145 7.88 1.19 -3.34
CA ASP A 145 8.77 2.25 -3.79
C ASP A 145 9.83 2.53 -2.72
N ILE A 146 11.04 2.85 -3.16
CA ILE A 146 12.03 3.48 -2.30
C ILE A 146 11.87 4.99 -2.42
N LYS A 147 11.78 5.68 -1.29
CA LYS A 147 11.84 7.15 -1.24
C LYS A 147 13.17 7.58 -0.64
N LYS A 148 13.69 8.73 -1.10
CA LYS A 148 14.86 9.38 -0.46
C LYS A 148 14.49 9.68 0.99
N ASP A 149 15.42 9.46 1.92
CA ASP A 149 15.21 9.25 3.37
C ASP A 149 14.75 7.81 3.76
N PHE A 150 14.96 6.88 2.83
CA PHE A 150 15.11 5.42 3.00
C PHE A 150 14.05 4.66 3.78
N ALA A 151 12.80 5.08 3.66
CA ALA A 151 11.68 4.23 3.99
C ALA A 151 11.17 3.51 2.73
N PHE A 152 11.15 2.18 2.77
CA PHE A 152 10.31 1.39 1.88
C PHE A 152 8.87 1.52 2.38
N TYR A 153 7.96 2.04 1.57
CA TYR A 153 6.54 2.13 1.93
C TYR A 153 5.71 1.13 1.10
N PHE A 154 4.76 0.49 1.77
CA PHE A 154 3.84 -0.51 1.21
C PHE A 154 2.42 -0.20 1.69
#